data_AF-A0A679JFB3-F1
#
_entry.id   AF-A0A679JFB3-F1
#
_cell.length_a   1.000
_cell.length_b   1.000
_cell.length_c   1.000
_cell.angle_alpha   90.00
_cell.angle_beta   90.00
_cell.angle_gamma   90.00
#
_symmetry.space_group_name_H-M   'P 1'
#
loop_
_entity.id
_entity.type
_entity.pdbx_description
1 polymer ?
#
loop_
_entity_poly.entity_id
_entity_poly.type
_entity_poly.pdbx_seq_one_letter_code
_entity_poly.pdbx_strand_id
1 'polypeptide(L)'
;MAQRNRYPGSRFDLTELGDRPLFHDWIIQPDNRSADGTVLTGTVYGHDKFPDGTGLTTSTVQAFDAAAGWAYCYSTGLVRLGRCQDPEGCANVDLM
;
A
#
# COMPACT_ATOMS: atom_id res chain seq x y z
N MET A 1 -5.82 1.76 -14.10
CA MET A 1 -4.35 1.68 -14.07
C MET A 1 -3.97 0.20 -14.02
N ALA A 2 -2.78 -0.18 -14.46
CA ALA A 2 -2.31 -1.56 -14.35
C ALA A 2 -1.65 -1.76 -12.98
N GLN A 3 -1.81 -2.96 -12.41
CA GLN A 3 -1.06 -3.42 -11.24
C GLN A 3 0.43 -3.15 -11.44
N ARG A 4 1.06 -2.48 -10.48
CA ARG A 4 2.50 -2.25 -10.43
C ARG A 4 3.11 -3.26 -9.49
N ASN A 5 4.19 -3.91 -9.94
CA ASN A 5 4.93 -4.90 -9.17
C ASN A 5 6.40 -4.51 -9.13
N ARG A 6 7.01 -4.61 -7.94
CA ARG A 6 8.46 -4.49 -7.77
C ARG A 6 9.19 -5.63 -8.47
N TYR A 7 8.64 -6.84 -8.40
CA TYR A 7 9.18 -8.01 -9.08
C TYR A 7 8.24 -8.43 -10.24
N PRO A 8 8.72 -8.43 -11.50
CA PRO A 8 7.91 -8.85 -12.63
C PRO A 8 7.39 -10.28 -12.47
N GLY A 9 6.13 -10.51 -12.85
CA GLY A 9 5.50 -11.84 -12.79
C GLY A 9 4.87 -12.22 -11.44
N SER A 10 5.02 -11.40 -10.39
CA SER A 10 4.35 -11.64 -9.11
C SER A 10 2.82 -11.62 -9.25
N ARG A 11 2.17 -12.63 -8.66
CA ARG A 11 0.72 -12.75 -8.55
C ARG A 11 0.34 -12.70 -7.08
N PHE A 12 -0.72 -11.97 -6.76
CA PHE A 12 -1.20 -11.80 -5.40
C PHE A 12 -2.64 -12.30 -5.33
N ASP A 13 -2.94 -13.11 -4.31
CA ASP A 13 -4.28 -13.57 -4.03
C ASP A 13 -5.08 -12.46 -3.32
N LEU A 14 -6.24 -12.12 -3.87
CA LEU A 14 -7.13 -11.07 -3.39
C LEU A 14 -8.43 -11.62 -2.78
N THR A 15 -8.55 -12.94 -2.61
CA THR A 15 -9.81 -13.62 -2.20
C THR A 15 -10.39 -13.08 -0.89
N GLU A 16 -9.54 -12.59 0.03
CA GLU A 16 -9.95 -12.02 1.32
C GLU A 16 -9.69 -10.51 1.41
N LEU A 17 -9.60 -9.81 0.28
CA LEU A 17 -9.27 -8.38 0.28
C LEU A 17 -10.26 -7.57 1.15
N GLY A 18 -11.54 -7.94 1.17
CA GLY A 18 -12.59 -7.25 1.93
C GLY A 18 -12.32 -7.17 3.45
N ASP A 19 -11.67 -8.19 4.00
CA ASP A 19 -11.39 -8.32 5.44
C ASP A 19 -10.03 -7.71 5.84
N ARG A 20 -9.26 -7.19 4.87
CA ARG A 20 -7.95 -6.60 5.13
C ARG A 20 -8.08 -5.18 5.71
N PRO A 21 -7.06 -4.72 6.47
CA PRO A 21 -7.01 -3.35 6.97
C PRO A 21 -7.16 -2.32 5.85
N LEU A 22 -7.89 -1.25 6.14
CA LEU A 22 -8.13 -0.15 5.20
C LEU A 22 -7.21 1.02 5.51
N PHE A 23 -6.34 1.37 4.57
CA PHE A 23 -5.66 2.65 4.55
C PHE A 23 -6.60 3.69 3.95
N HIS A 24 -7.30 4.45 4.79
CA HIS A 24 -8.37 5.34 4.33
C HIS A 24 -7.82 6.55 3.58
N ASP A 25 -6.91 7.29 4.21
CA ASP A 25 -6.18 8.39 3.59
C ASP A 25 -4.70 8.05 3.59
N TRP A 26 -4.11 7.93 2.40
CA TRP A 26 -2.76 7.39 2.24
C TRP A 26 -1.95 8.11 1.16
N ILE A 27 -0.63 8.04 1.30
CA ILE A 27 0.34 8.47 0.31
C ILE A 27 1.36 7.35 0.11
N ILE A 28 1.79 7.13 -1.13
CA ILE A 28 2.92 6.26 -1.46
C ILE A 28 4.14 7.13 -1.78
N GLN A 29 5.27 6.81 -1.16
CA GLN A 29 6.48 7.61 -1.29
C GLN A 29 7.73 6.74 -1.18
N PRO A 30 8.90 7.22 -1.67
CA PRO A 30 10.17 6.57 -1.41
C PRO A 30 10.40 6.36 0.09
N ASP A 31 10.95 5.20 0.46
CA ASP A 31 11.31 4.96 1.85
C ASP A 31 12.55 5.79 2.22
N ASN A 32 12.37 6.94 2.86
CA ASN A 32 13.51 7.77 3.27
C ASN A 32 14.42 7.12 4.35
N ARG A 33 14.03 5.96 4.90
CA ARG A 33 14.81 5.22 5.93
C ARG A 33 15.58 4.02 5.36
N SER A 34 15.31 3.65 4.12
CA SER A 34 15.95 2.53 3.43
C SER A 34 16.34 2.99 2.03
N ALA A 35 17.53 2.61 1.53
CA ALA A 35 17.97 3.04 0.21
C ALA A 35 17.18 2.44 -0.96
N ASP A 36 16.13 1.66 -0.69
CA ASP A 36 15.50 0.80 -1.70
C ASP A 36 14.00 0.59 -1.43
N GLY A 37 13.18 0.99 -2.43
CA GLY A 37 11.74 0.80 -2.50
C GLY A 37 10.86 1.94 -1.97
N THR A 38 9.56 1.67 -1.95
CA THR A 38 8.51 2.63 -1.55
C THR A 38 7.65 2.10 -0.41
N VAL A 39 7.11 2.99 0.40
CA VAL A 39 6.24 2.67 1.54
C VAL A 39 4.92 3.42 1.44
N LEU A 40 3.87 2.84 2.02
CA LEU A 40 2.60 3.53 2.25
C LEU A 40 2.63 4.17 3.62
N THR A 41 2.26 5.45 3.67
CA THR A 41 1.99 6.14 4.94
C THR A 41 0.54 6.60 4.92
N GLY A 42 -0.22 6.32 5.98
CA GLY A 42 -1.61 6.74 6.04
C GLY A 42 -2.33 6.34 7.32
N THR A 43 -3.60 6.74 7.40
CA THR A 43 -4.50 6.39 8.50
C THR A 43 -5.09 5.01 8.24
N VAL A 44 -4.84 4.06 9.15
CA VAL A 44 -5.31 2.67 9.02
C VAL A 44 -6.50 2.39 9.91
N TYR A 45 -7.57 1.81 9.36
CA TYR A 45 -8.74 1.32 10.09
C TYR A 45 -8.83 -0.20 10.01
N GLY A 46 -9.27 -0.83 11.10
CA GLY A 46 -9.43 -2.28 11.18
C GLY A 46 -8.11 -3.05 11.29
N HIS A 47 -7.01 -2.39 11.67
CA HIS A 47 -5.76 -3.06 11.97
C HIS A 47 -5.71 -3.44 13.46
N ASP A 48 -5.44 -4.72 13.78
CA ASP A 48 -5.47 -5.24 15.17
C ASP A 48 -4.64 -4.41 16.16
N LYS A 49 -3.47 -3.92 15.71
CA LYS A 49 -2.57 -3.11 16.55
C LYS A 49 -2.88 -1.60 16.57
N PHE A 50 -3.64 -1.10 15.59
CA PHE A 50 -3.92 0.34 15.41
C PHE A 50 -5.38 0.53 15.02
N PRO A 51 -6.34 0.17 15.90
CA PRO A 51 -7.77 0.23 15.57
C PRO A 51 -8.32 1.66 15.51
N ASP A 52 -7.55 2.64 15.98
CA ASP A 52 -7.95 4.03 16.20
C ASP A 52 -7.65 4.99 15.02
N GLY A 53 -7.12 4.49 13.90
CA GLY A 53 -6.79 5.36 12.77
C GLY A 53 -5.41 6.01 12.87
N THR A 54 -4.55 5.56 13.78
CA THR A 54 -3.19 6.12 13.90
C THR A 54 -2.45 6.05 12.55
N GLY A 55 -1.69 7.10 12.24
CA GLY A 55 -0.83 7.15 11.06
C GLY A 55 0.22 6.04 11.10
N LEU A 56 0.16 5.13 10.14
CA LEU A 56 1.09 4.00 10.01
C LEU A 56 1.90 4.13 8.73
N THR A 57 3.20 3.87 8.83
CA THR A 57 4.06 3.60 7.68
C THR A 57 4.22 2.09 7.53
N THR A 58 3.90 1.55 6.36
CA THR A 58 4.02 0.11 6.07
C THR A 58 5.48 -0.29 5.86
N SER A 59 5.72 -1.61 5.75
CA SER A 59 6.92 -2.09 5.07
C SER A 59 6.87 -1.80 3.58
N THR A 60 7.99 -2.07 2.90
CA THR A 60 8.13 -1.85 1.47
C THR A 60 7.00 -2.48 0.67
N VAL A 61 6.39 -1.68 -0.19
CA VAL A 61 5.35 -2.07 -1.14
C VAL A 61 6.01 -2.94 -2.21
N GLN A 62 5.50 -4.16 -2.38
CA GLN A 62 5.96 -5.05 -3.44
C GLN A 62 5.02 -5.06 -4.63
N ALA A 63 3.75 -4.74 -4.40
CA ALA A 63 2.78 -4.55 -5.45
C ALA A 63 1.65 -3.65 -5.00
N PHE A 64 1.05 -2.93 -5.93
CA PHE A 64 -0.21 -2.25 -5.66
C PHE A 64 -0.98 -1.97 -6.95
N ASP A 65 -2.28 -1.75 -6.79
CA ASP A 65 -3.16 -1.22 -7.81
C ASP A 65 -4.10 -0.20 -7.14
N ALA A 66 -3.78 1.08 -7.31
CA ALA A 66 -4.57 2.17 -6.75
C ALA A 66 -5.98 2.25 -7.36
N ALA A 67 -6.18 1.79 -8.60
CA ALA A 67 -7.49 1.80 -9.24
C ALA A 67 -8.36 0.64 -8.75
N ALA A 68 -7.76 -0.53 -8.50
CA ALA A 68 -8.43 -1.67 -7.89
C ALA A 68 -8.50 -1.58 -6.35
N GLY A 69 -7.81 -0.61 -5.73
CA GLY A 69 -7.93 -0.29 -4.31
C GLY A 69 -7.18 -1.24 -3.37
N TRP A 70 -5.99 -1.73 -3.75
CA TRP A 70 -5.20 -2.62 -2.90
C TRP A 70 -3.68 -2.43 -3.02
N ALA A 71 -2.96 -2.82 -1.98
CA ALA A 71 -1.50 -2.94 -1.98
C ALA A 71 -1.04 -4.16 -1.20
N TYR A 72 0.11 -4.72 -1.58
CA TYR A 72 0.82 -5.74 -0.83
C TYR A 72 2.17 -5.21 -0.35
N CYS A 73 2.37 -5.25 0.95
CA CYS A 73 3.57 -4.78 1.63
C CYS A 73 4.29 -5.97 2.27
N TYR A 74 5.62 -6.06 2.16
CA TYR A 74 6.38 -7.28 2.48
C TYR A 74 6.07 -7.90 3.85
N SER A 75 6.06 -7.12 4.94
CA SER A 75 5.74 -7.63 6.28
C SER A 75 4.32 -7.29 6.75
N THR A 76 3.68 -6.28 6.16
CA THR A 76 2.32 -5.85 6.52
C THR A 76 1.25 -6.70 5.84
N GLY A 77 1.58 -7.36 4.73
CA GLY A 77 0.67 -8.18 3.94
C GLY A 77 -0.23 -7.34 3.01
N LEU A 78 -1.36 -7.93 2.63
CA LEU A 78 -2.35 -7.31 1.76
C LEU A 78 -3.18 -6.28 2.54
N VAL A 79 -3.35 -5.09 1.98
CA VAL A 79 -4.15 -4.00 2.53
C VAL A 79 -5.09 -3.42 1.49
N ARG A 80 -6.20 -2.84 1.95
CA ARG A 80 -7.12 -2.07 1.12
C ARG A 80 -6.68 -0.62 1.08
N LEU A 81 -6.87 0.00 -0.07
CA LEU A 81 -6.58 1.41 -0.32
C LEU A 81 -7.89 2.18 -0.48
N GLY A 82 -8.05 3.23 0.33
CA GLY A 82 -9.06 4.25 0.17
C GLY A 82 -8.56 5.38 -0.73
N ARG A 83 -8.64 6.60 -0.24
CA ARG A 83 -8.25 7.82 -0.94
C ARG A 83 -6.73 8.02 -0.94
N CYS A 84 -6.15 8.07 -2.14
CA CYS A 84 -4.80 8.59 -2.31
C CYS A 84 -4.77 10.12 -2.09
N GLN A 85 -3.89 10.58 -1.22
CA GLN A 85 -3.66 12.00 -0.93
C GLN A 85 -2.86 12.73 -2.01
N ASP A 86 -2.04 11.99 -2.77
CA ASP A 86 -1.25 12.49 -3.90
C ASP A 86 -1.53 11.68 -5.18
N PRO A 87 -2.63 11.99 -5.91
CA PRO A 87 -3.02 11.23 -7.09
C PRO A 87 -1.94 11.18 -8.18
N GLU A 88 -1.14 12.24 -8.32
CA GLU A 88 -0.06 12.30 -9.31
C GLU A 88 1.11 11.40 -8.92
N GLY A 89 1.50 11.40 -7.65
CA GLY A 89 2.50 10.47 -7.11
C GLY A 89 2.04 9.01 -7.22
N CYS A 90 0.78 8.73 -6.87
CA CYS A 90 0.17 7.40 -7.02
C CYS A 90 0.16 6.90 -8.46
N ALA A 91 -0.05 7.79 -9.44
CA ALA A 91 -0.08 7.44 -10.84
C ALA A 91 1.31 7.09 -11.40
N ASN A 92 2.39 7.64 -10.84
CA ASN A 92 3.73 7.59 -11.41
C ASN A 92 4.77 6.85 -10.54
N VAL A 93 4.37 6.34 -9.38
CA VAL A 93 5.29 5.71 -8.43
C VAL A 93 6.09 4.56 -9.03
N ASP A 94 7.41 4.61 -8.85
CA ASP A 94 8.30 3.49 -9.10
C ASP A 94 8.41 2.64 -7.84
N LEU A 95 8.32 1.32 -7.99
CA LEU A 95 8.49 0.38 -6.87
C LEU A 95 9.93 -0.16 -6.79
N MET A 96 10.78 0.19 -7.76
CA MET A 96 12.21 -0.12 -7.81
C MET A 96 13.07 0.95 -7.14
#